data_AF-A0A2U2HNM3-F1
#
_entry.id   AF-A0A2U2HNM3-F1
#
_cell.length_a   1.000
_cell.length_b   1.000
_cell.length_c   1.000
_cell.angle_alpha   90.00
_cell.angle_beta   90.00
_cell.angle_gamma   90.00
#
_symmetry.space_group_name_H-M   'P 1'
#
loop_
_entity.id
_entity.type
_entity.pdbx_description
1 polymer ?
#
loop_
_entity_poly.entity_id
_entity_poly.type
_entity_poly.pdbx_seq_one_letter_code
_entity_poly.pdbx_strand_id
1 'polypeptide(L)'
;MQAAAFAVPENASEGIEFQRSLLAAIERADRIIVREHSDPMDFDDGGETLPAAPEKTYVRKELSGFQKLRFASLVRAMSPVTQDAFPACIPEYHHTIGFIDKARRTRTVKICFRCGQLEFEGARTSPPASIYTTLSIFVHEIGMVPKRDWEKLARTTAAAHARSR
;
A
#
# COMPACT_ATOMS: atom_id res chain seq x y z
N MET A 1 -40.40 -9.40 11.79
CA MET A 1 -39.05 -8.82 11.72
C MET A 1 -38.61 -8.82 10.27
N GLN A 2 -38.65 -7.66 9.62
CA GLN A 2 -38.21 -7.49 8.23
C GLN A 2 -36.72 -7.13 8.28
N ALA A 3 -35.88 -7.95 7.67
CA ALA A 3 -34.47 -7.61 7.49
C ALA A 3 -34.40 -6.43 6.53
N ALA A 4 -33.93 -5.28 7.01
CA ALA A 4 -33.63 -4.14 6.15
C ALA A 4 -32.51 -4.57 5.19
N ALA A 5 -32.83 -4.75 3.92
CA ALA A 5 -31.84 -4.83 2.86
C ALA A 5 -31.19 -3.45 2.78
N PHE A 6 -29.96 -3.34 3.29
CA PHE A 6 -29.15 -2.15 3.08
C PHE A 6 -28.95 -1.98 1.58
N ALA A 7 -29.57 -0.96 1.00
CA ALA A 7 -29.36 -0.58 -0.38
C ALA A 7 -27.86 -0.31 -0.58
N VAL A 8 -27.23 -1.08 -1.44
CA VAL A 8 -25.87 -0.81 -1.90
C VAL A 8 -25.93 0.48 -2.70
N PRO A 9 -25.18 1.53 -2.35
CA PRO A 9 -25.13 2.76 -3.13
C PRO A 9 -24.80 2.44 -4.59
N GLU A 10 -25.42 3.14 -5.54
CA GLU A 10 -25.21 2.93 -6.98
C GLU A 10 -23.73 3.08 -7.40
N ASN A 11 -22.97 3.86 -6.62
CA ASN A 11 -21.54 4.06 -6.78
C ASN A 11 -20.66 3.03 -6.07
N ALA A 12 -21.17 1.98 -5.42
CA ALA A 12 -20.38 1.07 -4.58
C ALA A 12 -19.90 -0.22 -5.28
N SER A 13 -20.29 -0.48 -6.55
CA SER A 13 -19.94 -1.73 -7.25
C SER A 13 -18.41 -1.92 -7.38
N GLU A 14 -17.70 -0.88 -7.82
CA GLU A 14 -16.24 -0.90 -7.99
C GLU A 14 -15.47 -1.12 -6.68
N GLY A 15 -15.88 -0.41 -5.62
CA GLY A 15 -15.28 -0.55 -4.29
C GLY A 15 -15.50 -1.94 -3.70
N ILE A 16 -16.69 -2.54 -3.90
CA ILE A 16 -16.95 -3.94 -3.52
C ILE A 16 -16.02 -4.89 -4.28
N GLU A 17 -15.85 -4.70 -5.60
CA GLU A 17 -14.97 -5.54 -6.42
C GLU A 17 -13.49 -5.40 -6.02
N PHE A 18 -13.06 -4.18 -5.71
CA PHE A 18 -11.72 -3.91 -5.20
C PHE A 18 -11.50 -4.62 -3.86
N GLN A 19 -12.43 -4.45 -2.91
CA GLN A 19 -12.40 -5.11 -1.60
C GLN A 19 -12.27 -6.63 -1.75
N ARG A 20 -13.10 -7.24 -2.60
CA ARG A 20 -13.07 -8.69 -2.87
C ARG A 20 -11.73 -9.11 -3.48
N SER A 21 -11.20 -8.33 -4.42
CA SER A 21 -9.91 -8.61 -5.06
C SER A 21 -8.75 -8.56 -4.07
N LEU A 22 -8.76 -7.58 -3.16
CA LEU A 22 -7.76 -7.46 -2.10
C LEU A 22 -7.88 -8.61 -1.09
N LEU A 23 -9.09 -8.96 -0.66
CA LEU A 23 -9.32 -10.12 0.22
C LEU A 23 -8.85 -11.42 -0.43
N ALA A 24 -9.16 -11.64 -1.70
CA ALA A 24 -8.71 -12.82 -2.43
C ALA A 24 -7.18 -12.88 -2.52
N ALA A 25 -6.49 -11.74 -2.71
CA ALA A 25 -5.04 -11.68 -2.70
C ALA A 25 -4.46 -12.01 -1.32
N ILE A 26 -5.05 -11.48 -0.24
CA ILE A 26 -4.67 -11.81 1.14
C ILE A 26 -4.84 -13.32 1.37
N GLU A 27 -6.02 -13.86 1.09
CA GLU A 27 -6.35 -15.25 1.39
C GLU A 27 -5.47 -16.24 0.64
N ARG A 28 -5.24 -16.01 -0.66
CA ARG A 28 -4.41 -16.87 -1.52
C ARG A 28 -2.90 -16.77 -1.26
N ALA A 29 -2.43 -15.68 -0.68
CA ALA A 29 -1.00 -15.50 -0.44
C ALA A 29 -0.49 -16.45 0.65
N ASP A 30 0.55 -17.21 0.37
CA ASP A 30 1.25 -17.97 1.41
C ASP A 30 2.13 -17.07 2.27
N ARG A 31 2.65 -16.01 1.65
CA ARG A 31 3.46 -14.98 2.33
C ARG A 31 2.98 -13.60 1.93
N ILE A 32 2.86 -12.72 2.92
CA ILE A 32 2.59 -11.30 2.69
C ILE A 32 3.78 -10.54 3.24
N ILE A 33 4.45 -9.78 2.36
CA ILE A 33 5.60 -8.95 2.72
C ILE A 33 5.19 -7.49 2.58
N VAL A 34 5.36 -6.72 3.64
CA VAL A 34 5.20 -5.26 3.63
C VAL A 34 6.59 -4.63 3.67
N ARG A 35 6.79 -3.60 2.85
CA ARG A 35 8.05 -2.85 2.77
C ARG A 35 7.78 -1.36 2.91
N GLU A 36 8.58 -0.68 3.73
CA GLU A 36 8.83 0.75 3.63
C GLU A 36 10.08 0.94 2.78
N HIS A 37 10.02 1.76 1.74
CA HIS A 37 11.15 1.99 0.84
C HIS A 37 11.16 3.40 0.26
N SER A 38 12.29 3.78 -0.35
CA SER A 38 12.42 5.02 -1.09
C SER A 38 11.61 4.98 -2.38
N ASP A 39 11.13 6.14 -2.81
CA ASP A 39 10.69 6.42 -4.17
C ASP A 39 11.86 7.03 -4.98
N PRO A 40 11.95 6.84 -6.31
CA PRO A 40 12.97 7.52 -7.13
C PRO A 40 13.04 9.03 -6.92
N MET A 41 11.89 9.67 -6.67
CA MET A 41 11.83 11.12 -6.43
C MET A 41 12.50 11.55 -5.12
N ASP A 42 12.70 10.64 -4.15
CA ASP A 42 13.38 10.96 -2.89
C ASP A 42 14.87 11.34 -3.08
N PHE A 43 15.42 11.03 -4.26
CA PHE A 43 16.82 11.27 -4.61
C PHE A 43 17.03 12.53 -5.48
N ASP A 44 15.96 13.15 -6.00
CA ASP A 44 16.06 14.34 -6.85
C ASP A 44 16.36 15.60 -6.03
N ASP A 45 17.48 16.27 -6.28
CA ASP A 45 17.91 17.51 -5.60
C ASP A 45 17.69 18.81 -6.39
N GLY A 46 16.79 18.80 -7.37
CA GLY A 46 16.34 20.02 -8.03
C GLY A 46 17.11 20.36 -9.30
N GLY A 47 17.54 19.34 -10.05
CA GLY A 47 18.00 19.52 -11.44
C GLY A 47 19.01 18.50 -11.95
N GLU A 48 19.72 17.81 -11.06
CA GLU A 48 20.55 16.68 -11.45
C GLU A 48 19.77 15.39 -11.19
N THR A 49 19.25 14.77 -12.26
CA THR A 49 18.72 13.41 -12.16
C THR A 49 19.87 12.50 -11.75
N LEU A 50 19.98 12.23 -10.44
CA LEU A 50 20.89 11.20 -9.95
C LEU A 50 20.56 9.91 -10.73
N PRO A 51 21.56 9.18 -11.26
CA PRO A 51 21.32 7.95 -11.99
C PRO A 51 20.41 7.05 -11.16
N ALA A 52 19.32 6.55 -11.76
CA ALA A 52 18.22 5.84 -11.10
C ALA A 52 18.71 5.08 -9.87
N ALA A 53 18.58 5.73 -8.70
CA ALA A 53 19.16 5.18 -7.49
C ALA A 53 18.38 3.88 -7.19
N PRO A 54 19.09 2.78 -6.87
CA PRO A 54 18.41 1.54 -6.56
C PRO A 54 17.45 1.77 -5.38
N GLU A 55 16.23 1.21 -5.49
CA GLU A 55 15.21 1.29 -4.43
C GLU A 55 15.83 0.87 -3.09
N LYS A 56 15.73 1.74 -2.09
CA LYS A 56 16.23 1.49 -0.76
C LYS A 56 15.09 1.05 0.14
N THR A 57 15.15 -0.18 0.64
CA THR A 57 14.21 -0.68 1.66
C THR A 57 14.66 -0.24 3.06
N TYR A 58 13.80 0.48 3.79
CA TYR A 58 14.04 0.91 5.17
C TYR A 58 13.55 -0.13 6.17
N VAL A 59 12.36 -0.71 5.91
CA VAL A 59 11.74 -1.72 6.77
C VAL A 59 11.15 -2.80 5.87
N ARG A 60 11.33 -4.06 6.25
CA ARG A 60 10.69 -5.20 5.60
C ARG A 60 10.09 -6.10 6.67
N LYS A 61 8.78 -6.33 6.60
CA LYS A 61 8.07 -7.23 7.51
C LYS A 61 7.34 -8.30 6.72
N GLU A 62 7.49 -9.54 7.16
CA GLU A 62 6.65 -10.64 6.71
C GLU A 62 5.55 -10.83 7.75
N LEU A 63 4.30 -10.86 7.31
CA LEU A 63 3.18 -10.98 8.23
C LEU A 63 3.14 -12.37 8.85
N SER A 64 2.99 -12.41 10.18
CA SER A 64 2.60 -13.64 10.87
C SER A 64 1.18 -14.06 10.47
N GLY A 65 0.81 -15.32 10.76
CA GLY A 65 -0.55 -15.81 10.52
C GLY A 65 -1.62 -14.94 11.22
N PHE A 66 -1.35 -14.49 12.45
CA PHE A 66 -2.24 -13.57 13.17
C PHE A 66 -2.34 -12.21 12.48
N GLN A 67 -1.23 -11.60 12.07
CA GLN A 67 -1.22 -10.32 11.37
C GLN A 67 -1.96 -10.39 10.02
N LYS A 68 -1.80 -11.51 9.29
CA LYS A 68 -2.55 -11.76 8.06
C LYS A 68 -4.07 -11.84 8.32
N LEU A 69 -4.50 -12.53 9.37
CA LEU A 69 -5.92 -12.61 9.75
C LEU A 69 -6.47 -11.24 10.17
N ARG A 70 -5.70 -10.47 10.93
CA ARG A 70 -6.06 -9.09 11.30
C ARG A 70 -6.18 -8.19 10.08
N PHE A 71 -5.24 -8.26 9.15
CA PHE A 71 -5.30 -7.51 7.90
C PHE A 71 -6.56 -7.86 7.09
N ALA A 72 -6.87 -9.15 6.93
CA ALA A 72 -8.10 -9.60 6.26
C ALA A 72 -9.36 -9.08 6.97
N SER A 73 -9.35 -9.04 8.32
CA SER A 73 -10.47 -8.50 9.10
C SER A 73 -10.68 -7.00 8.88
N LEU A 74 -9.60 -6.21 8.84
CA LEU A 74 -9.65 -4.78 8.54
C LEU A 74 -10.22 -4.55 7.14
N VAL A 75 -9.74 -5.29 6.14
CA VAL A 75 -10.23 -5.18 4.76
C VAL A 75 -11.70 -5.61 4.65
N ARG A 76 -12.17 -6.63 5.40
CA ARG A 76 -13.59 -7.01 5.44
C ARG A 76 -14.48 -5.93 6.07
N ALA A 77 -13.97 -5.22 7.08
CA ALA A 77 -14.72 -4.21 7.80
C ALA A 77 -14.74 -2.84 7.12
N MET A 78 -13.89 -2.61 6.11
CA MET A 78 -13.83 -1.33 5.41
C MET A 78 -15.13 -1.05 4.65
N SER A 79 -15.57 0.22 4.66
CA SER A 79 -16.72 0.66 3.88
C SER A 79 -16.44 0.44 2.40
N PRO A 80 -17.32 -0.24 1.65
CA PRO A 80 -17.09 -0.55 0.24
C PRO A 80 -17.50 0.60 -0.70
N VAL A 81 -17.91 1.75 -0.18
CA VAL A 81 -18.26 2.93 -0.98
C VAL A 81 -17.04 3.37 -1.78
N THR A 82 -17.16 3.32 -3.11
CA THR A 82 -16.09 3.69 -4.04
C THR A 82 -15.72 5.15 -3.86
N GLN A 83 -14.42 5.46 -3.96
CA GLN A 83 -13.98 6.84 -4.01
C GLN A 83 -14.35 7.48 -5.37
N ASP A 84 -14.81 8.72 -5.33
CA ASP A 84 -15.19 9.52 -6.50
C ASP A 84 -14.25 10.72 -6.73
N ALA A 85 -13.27 10.92 -5.84
CA ALA A 85 -12.29 11.97 -5.92
C ALA A 85 -10.87 11.42 -5.81
N PHE A 86 -9.99 11.88 -6.70
CA PHE A 86 -8.58 11.56 -6.72
C PHE A 86 -7.77 12.85 -6.64
N PRO A 87 -6.78 12.96 -5.73
CA PRO A 87 -5.93 14.14 -5.67
C PRO A 87 -5.00 14.23 -6.88
N ALA A 88 -4.80 15.45 -7.38
CA ALA A 88 -3.91 15.77 -8.49
C ALA A 88 -2.44 15.85 -8.03
N CYS A 89 -1.91 14.73 -7.53
CA CYS A 89 -0.53 14.59 -7.08
C CYS A 89 0.18 13.50 -7.88
N ILE A 90 1.47 13.69 -8.16
CA ILE A 90 2.34 12.62 -8.67
C ILE A 90 2.62 11.68 -7.49
N PRO A 91 2.24 10.39 -7.55
CA PRO A 91 2.41 9.50 -6.42
C PRO A 91 3.89 9.16 -6.20
N GLU A 92 4.33 9.30 -4.95
CA GLU A 92 5.60 8.77 -4.45
C GLU A 92 5.28 7.54 -3.59
N TYR A 93 5.61 6.35 -4.05
CA TYR A 93 5.19 5.11 -3.40
C TYR A 93 6.21 4.66 -2.36
N HIS A 94 5.99 4.99 -1.09
CA HIS A 94 6.89 4.59 -0.01
C HIS A 94 6.52 3.28 0.68
N HIS A 95 5.36 2.71 0.37
CA HIS A 95 4.93 1.42 0.91
C HIS A 95 4.53 0.46 -0.20
N THR A 96 5.03 -0.77 -0.11
CA THR A 96 4.60 -1.88 -0.97
C THR A 96 4.16 -3.08 -0.14
N ILE A 97 2.98 -3.62 -0.43
CA ILE A 97 2.49 -4.91 0.08
C ILE A 97 2.57 -5.93 -1.06
N GLY A 98 3.42 -6.95 -0.90
CA GLY A 98 3.54 -8.07 -1.83
C GLY A 98 2.78 -9.30 -1.33
N PHE A 99 1.88 -9.82 -2.15
CA PHE A 99 1.12 -11.05 -1.95
C PHE A 99 1.76 -12.18 -2.77
N ILE A 100 2.46 -13.11 -2.11
CA ILE A 100 3.20 -14.18 -2.77
C ILE A 100 2.49 -15.51 -2.53
N ASP A 101 2.10 -16.20 -3.60
CA ASP A 101 1.49 -17.53 -3.53
C ASP A 101 2.52 -18.69 -3.64
N LYS A 102 2.05 -19.94 -3.51
CA LYS A 102 2.89 -21.16 -3.59
C LYS A 102 3.64 -21.26 -4.90
N ALA A 103 3.08 -20.72 -5.99
CA ALA A 103 3.68 -20.69 -7.31
C ALA A 103 4.66 -19.50 -7.47
N ARG A 104 4.95 -18.77 -6.39
CA ARG A 104 5.78 -17.55 -6.35
C ARG A 104 5.26 -16.41 -7.21
N ARG A 105 3.97 -16.45 -7.60
CA ARG A 105 3.35 -15.32 -8.28
C ARG A 105 3.16 -14.22 -7.25
N THR A 106 3.54 -13.01 -7.63
CA THR A 106 3.44 -11.84 -6.77
C THR A 106 2.37 -10.93 -7.33
N ARG A 107 1.49 -10.44 -6.46
CA ARG A 107 0.68 -9.23 -6.72
C ARG A 107 1.13 -8.16 -5.75
N THR A 108 1.19 -6.92 -6.20
CA THR A 108 1.61 -5.81 -5.35
C THR A 108 0.51 -4.77 -5.16
N VAL A 109 0.44 -4.22 -3.95
CA VAL A 109 -0.22 -2.94 -3.67
C VAL A 109 0.87 -1.94 -3.34
N LYS A 110 0.99 -0.89 -4.14
CA LYS A 110 1.85 0.27 -3.85
C LYS A 110 0.99 1.39 -3.27
N ILE A 111 1.49 2.09 -2.26
CA ILE A 111 0.70 3.06 -1.50
C ILE A 111 1.52 4.35 -1.32
N CYS A 112 0.93 5.47 -1.73
CA CYS A 112 1.37 6.79 -1.37
C CYS A 112 0.43 7.35 -0.31
N PHE A 113 0.83 7.34 0.97
CA PHE A 113 0.02 7.91 2.05
C PHE A 113 0.01 9.45 2.06
N ARG A 114 0.90 10.11 1.30
CA ARG A 114 0.94 11.57 1.18
C ARG A 114 -0.27 12.06 0.39
N CYS A 115 -0.48 11.51 -0.81
CA CYS A 115 -1.62 11.88 -1.63
C CYS A 115 -2.83 10.97 -1.41
N GLY A 116 -2.69 9.81 -0.77
CA GLY A 116 -3.80 8.85 -0.76
C GLY A 116 -4.05 8.36 -2.18
N GLN A 117 -3.01 7.85 -2.83
CA GLN A 117 -3.11 7.07 -4.06
C GLN A 117 -2.55 5.68 -3.80
N LEU A 118 -3.07 4.71 -4.53
CA LEU A 118 -2.57 3.34 -4.52
C LEU A 118 -2.67 2.72 -5.92
N GLU A 119 -1.76 1.82 -6.20
CA GLU A 119 -1.80 0.93 -7.35
C GLU A 119 -1.95 -0.50 -6.84
N PHE A 120 -2.91 -1.24 -7.37
CA PHE A 120 -3.07 -2.66 -7.06
C PHE A 120 -3.10 -3.49 -8.34
N GLU A 121 -2.09 -4.34 -8.55
CA GLU A 121 -2.01 -5.23 -9.72
C GLU A 121 -3.17 -6.25 -9.79
N GLY A 122 -3.87 -6.46 -8.67
CA GLY A 122 -4.96 -7.42 -8.56
C GLY A 122 -6.36 -6.87 -8.82
N ALA A 123 -6.53 -5.56 -9.07
CA ALA A 123 -7.81 -4.93 -9.35
C ALA A 123 -7.70 -3.92 -10.49
N ARG A 124 -8.81 -3.72 -11.22
CA ARG A 124 -8.95 -2.68 -12.26
C ARG A 124 -10.01 -1.64 -11.93
N THR A 125 -10.62 -1.77 -10.76
CA THR A 125 -11.69 -0.91 -10.28
C THR A 125 -11.16 0.13 -9.31
N SER A 126 -11.90 1.21 -9.14
CA SER A 126 -11.60 2.24 -8.15
C SER A 126 -11.72 1.65 -6.74
N PRO A 127 -10.78 1.96 -5.83
CA PRO A 127 -10.84 1.44 -4.48
C PRO A 127 -11.94 2.13 -3.66
N PRO A 128 -12.32 1.56 -2.52
CA PRO A 128 -13.22 2.24 -1.59
C PRO A 128 -12.57 3.47 -0.98
N ALA A 129 -13.35 4.52 -0.71
CA ALA A 129 -12.87 5.74 -0.06
C ALA A 129 -12.18 5.49 1.29
N SER A 130 -12.56 4.42 1.99
CA SER A 130 -12.01 4.05 3.30
C SER A 130 -10.67 3.29 3.22
N ILE A 131 -10.15 3.00 2.02
CA ILE A 131 -8.96 2.16 1.84
C ILE A 131 -7.72 2.75 2.51
N TYR A 132 -7.49 4.06 2.42
CA TYR A 132 -6.27 4.68 2.95
C TYR A 132 -6.24 4.66 4.48
N THR A 133 -7.38 4.97 5.11
CA THR A 133 -7.52 4.85 6.56
C THR A 133 -7.31 3.41 7.00
N THR A 134 -7.87 2.44 6.28
CA THR A 134 -7.71 1.01 6.56
C THR A 134 -6.25 0.57 6.46
N LEU A 135 -5.56 0.96 5.38
CA LEU A 135 -4.15 0.62 5.17
C LEU A 135 -3.24 1.34 6.17
N SER A 136 -3.56 2.58 6.55
CA SER A 136 -2.83 3.35 7.56
C SER A 136 -2.89 2.69 8.94
N ILE A 137 -4.09 2.25 9.36
CA ILE A 137 -4.28 1.47 10.59
C ILE A 137 -3.45 0.19 10.52
N PHE A 138 -3.55 -0.56 9.42
CA PHE A 138 -2.83 -1.82 9.25
C PHE A 138 -1.31 -1.64 9.33
N VAL A 139 -0.71 -0.68 8.61
CA VAL A 139 0.75 -0.48 8.67
C VAL A 139 1.19 -0.05 10.08
N HIS A 140 0.37 0.74 10.78
CA HIS A 140 0.65 1.09 12.16
C HIS A 140 0.60 -0.13 13.11
N GLU A 141 -0.41 -0.99 12.99
CA GLU A 141 -0.54 -2.21 13.80
C GLU A 141 0.65 -3.16 13.65
N ILE A 142 1.27 -3.21 12.48
CA ILE A 142 2.48 -4.01 12.25
C ILE A 142 3.76 -3.27 12.63
N GLY A 143 3.68 -2.06 13.21
CA GLY A 143 4.81 -1.25 13.67
C GLY A 143 5.59 -0.61 12.52
N MET A 144 4.89 -0.13 11.49
CA MET A 144 5.38 0.73 10.41
C MET A 144 4.74 2.12 10.53
N VAL A 145 5.24 3.09 9.78
CA VAL A 145 4.78 4.48 9.84
C VAL A 145 4.31 4.97 8.46
N PRO A 146 3.04 5.39 8.32
CA PRO A 146 2.50 5.81 7.02
C PRO A 146 3.26 6.99 6.38
N LYS A 147 3.82 7.89 7.19
CA LYS A 147 4.49 9.12 6.75
C LYS A 147 5.80 9.31 7.50
N ARG A 148 6.85 9.70 6.77
CA ARG A 148 8.17 10.10 7.28
C ARG A 148 8.80 11.13 6.33
N ASP A 149 9.93 11.66 6.73
CA ASP A 149 10.84 12.42 5.86
C ASP A 149 11.68 11.42 5.03
N TRP A 150 11.09 10.95 3.93
CA TRP A 150 11.66 9.90 3.08
C TRP A 150 12.90 10.39 2.32
N GLU A 151 12.85 11.60 1.77
CA GLU A 151 13.99 12.30 1.14
C GLU A 151 15.21 12.31 2.06
N LYS A 152 15.05 12.73 3.32
CA LYS A 152 16.14 12.73 4.30
C LYS A 152 16.67 11.32 4.55
N LEU A 153 15.80 10.30 4.64
CA LEU A 153 16.21 8.90 4.84
C LEU A 153 16.93 8.29 3.63
N ALA A 154 16.54 8.68 2.42
CA ALA A 154 17.22 8.31 1.18
C ALA A 154 18.64 8.91 1.15
N ARG A 155 18.75 10.23 1.37
CA ARG A 155 20.01 10.99 1.29
C ARG A 155 21.03 10.65 2.37
N THR A 156 20.58 10.52 3.63
CA THR A 156 21.49 10.21 4.76
C THR A 156 22.22 8.88 4.60
N THR A 157 21.63 7.92 3.89
CA THR A 157 22.27 6.61 3.67
C THR A 157 23.08 6.55 2.38
N ALA A 158 22.75 7.35 1.37
CA ALA A 158 23.64 7.55 0.21
C ALA A 158 25.01 8.12 0.65
N ALA A 159 25.00 9.09 1.58
CA ALA A 159 26.23 9.67 2.14
C ALA A 159 27.10 8.67 2.91
N ALA A 160 26.50 7.64 3.54
CA ALA A 160 27.25 6.59 4.22
C ALA A 160 27.97 5.65 3.24
N HIS A 161 27.36 5.36 2.08
CA HIS A 161 27.94 4.47 1.08
C HIS A 161 29.07 5.13 0.27
N ALA A 162 29.00 6.45 0.07
CA ALA A 162 30.04 7.24 -0.61
C ALA A 162 31.33 7.42 0.23
N ARG A 163 31.24 7.32 1.57
CA ARG A 163 32.40 7.44 2.49
C ARG A 163 33.10 6.12 2.78
N SER A 164 32.56 5.01 2.28
CA SER A 164 33.10 3.65 2.44
C SER A 164 33.75 3.10 1.17
N ARG A 165 33.99 3.95 0.18
CA ARG A 165 34.81 3.68 -1.01
C ARG A 165 36.00 4.62 -1.02
#